data_AF-A0A0N0D6V4-F1
#
_entry.id   AF-A0A0N0D6V4-F1
#
_cell.length_a   1.000
_cell.length_b   1.000
_cell.length_c   1.000
_cell.angle_alpha   90.00
_cell.angle_beta   90.00
_cell.angle_gamma   90.00
#
_symmetry.space_group_name_H-M   'P 1'
#
loop_
_entity.id
_entity.type
_entity.pdbx_description
1 polymer ?
#
loop_
_entity_poly.entity_id
_entity_poly.type
_entity_poly.pdbx_seq_one_letter_code
_entity_poly.pdbx_strand_id
1 'polypeptide(L)'
;SATGTTLLTPQYSWENALNIEGNTRIYQPNSGYGYALSVTGDSYMEGNLDVSGILSADQLDVTHISYSAVPLDVSRDVIVNSDMSVTGKTNITAQDIWSPALDIIGQTQIYQPSTAFGPALRVTGNSIFDGDMDLSGSFTGGFVEVTEFHLSPSGLTGYVMDISGSTLVSGNIDVTGILSANALDVSQITLAATILDVSRDVNISGTLDIQESIRLTPLAVPPGSPVEGMMYYDVTSHKLRVYNGTGWQNCF
;
A
#
# COMPACT_ATOMS: atom_id res chain seq x y z
N SER A 1 -39.96 -63.39 -5.25
CA SER A 1 -40.37 -61.97 -5.23
C SER A 1 -41.48 -61.82 -4.20
N ALA A 2 -41.38 -60.84 -3.32
CA ALA A 2 -42.49 -60.41 -2.49
C ALA A 2 -42.96 -59.08 -3.06
N THR A 3 -44.16 -59.04 -3.63
CA THR A 3 -44.78 -57.81 -4.15
C THR A 3 -45.81 -57.32 -3.15
N GLY A 4 -45.52 -56.20 -2.47
CA GLY A 4 -46.33 -55.57 -1.43
C GLY A 4 -45.52 -55.19 -0.19
N THR A 5 -46.05 -54.30 0.68
CA THR A 5 -45.45 -53.94 1.97
C THR A 5 -45.22 -55.20 2.81
N THR A 6 -43.98 -55.66 2.86
CA THR A 6 -43.60 -56.92 3.53
C THR A 6 -42.93 -56.58 4.86
N LEU A 7 -43.54 -56.99 5.98
CA LEU A 7 -42.93 -56.91 7.30
C LEU A 7 -42.06 -58.16 7.50
N LEU A 8 -40.74 -58.02 7.40
CA LEU A 8 -39.80 -59.14 7.61
C LEU A 8 -39.48 -59.28 9.10
N THR A 9 -39.95 -60.35 9.74
CA THR A 9 -39.62 -60.72 11.13
C THR A 9 -38.39 -61.65 11.19
N PRO A 10 -37.67 -61.72 12.34
CA PRO A 10 -36.21 -61.92 12.37
C PRO A 10 -35.65 -63.32 12.07
N GLN A 11 -36.41 -64.24 11.47
CA GLN A 11 -36.06 -65.67 11.51
C GLN A 11 -35.71 -66.32 10.16
N TYR A 12 -35.13 -65.56 9.23
CA TYR A 12 -34.58 -66.16 8.00
C TYR A 12 -33.13 -65.73 7.77
N SER A 13 -32.23 -66.70 7.86
CA SER A 13 -30.90 -66.66 7.27
C SER A 13 -31.04 -66.91 5.77
N TRP A 14 -30.73 -65.90 4.95
CA TRP A 14 -30.82 -65.99 3.49
C TRP A 14 -29.44 -66.39 2.95
N GLU A 15 -29.37 -67.50 2.20
CA GLU A 15 -28.14 -67.95 1.53
C GLU A 15 -27.89 -67.22 0.19
N ASN A 16 -28.81 -66.35 -0.26
CA ASN A 16 -28.76 -65.66 -1.55
C ASN A 16 -29.15 -64.17 -1.41
N ALA A 17 -28.80 -63.36 -2.42
CA ALA A 17 -29.13 -61.93 -2.49
C ALA A 17 -30.63 -61.68 -2.33
N LEU A 18 -31.00 -60.79 -1.40
CA LEU A 18 -32.38 -60.41 -1.12
C LEU A 18 -32.81 -59.29 -2.08
N ASN A 19 -33.57 -59.65 -3.12
CA ASN A 19 -34.18 -58.69 -4.05
C ASN A 19 -35.58 -58.33 -3.57
N ILE A 20 -35.82 -57.05 -3.24
CA ILE A 20 -37.13 -56.57 -2.78
C ILE A 20 -37.63 -55.50 -3.73
N GLU A 21 -38.80 -55.74 -4.31
CA GLU A 21 -39.49 -54.80 -5.19
C GLU A 21 -40.53 -54.04 -4.35
N GLY A 22 -40.25 -52.77 -4.05
CA GLY A 22 -41.13 -51.85 -3.32
C GLY A 22 -40.57 -51.33 -1.99
N ASN A 23 -41.32 -50.44 -1.34
CA ASN A 23 -40.93 -49.81 -0.07
C ASN A 23 -40.68 -50.86 1.02
N THR A 24 -39.47 -50.87 1.57
CA THR A 24 -39.00 -51.90 2.51
C THR A 24 -38.50 -51.30 3.82
N ARG A 25 -38.90 -51.86 4.96
CA ARG A 25 -38.23 -51.67 6.26
C ARG A 25 -37.49 -52.96 6.64
N ILE A 26 -36.16 -52.89 6.76
CA ILE A 26 -35.33 -54.03 7.15
C ILE A 26 -34.85 -53.78 8.58
N TYR A 27 -35.21 -54.68 9.50
CA TYR A 27 -34.76 -54.67 10.89
C TYR A 27 -33.82 -55.86 11.08
N GLN A 28 -32.52 -55.64 11.24
CA GLN A 28 -31.59 -56.71 11.63
C GLN A 28 -30.74 -56.29 12.83
N PRO A 29 -30.89 -56.96 13.99
CA PRO A 29 -29.90 -56.87 15.05
C PRO A 29 -28.75 -57.85 14.71
N ASN A 30 -27.56 -57.29 14.48
CA ASN A 30 -26.26 -57.96 14.59
C ASN A 30 -26.14 -59.37 13.97
N SER A 31 -25.74 -59.47 12.71
CA SER A 31 -24.79 -60.51 12.29
C SER A 31 -24.18 -60.15 10.95
N GLY A 32 -22.87 -59.92 10.96
CA GLY A 32 -22.12 -59.52 9.78
C GLY A 32 -21.96 -60.68 8.81
N TYR A 33 -22.39 -60.50 7.57
CA TYR A 33 -21.74 -60.99 6.35
C TYR A 33 -22.16 -60.08 5.18
N GLY A 34 -21.18 -59.62 4.40
CA GLY A 34 -21.32 -58.59 3.38
C GLY A 34 -22.01 -59.05 2.10
N TYR A 35 -23.33 -58.91 2.07
CA TYR A 35 -24.11 -58.99 0.83
C TYR A 35 -24.63 -57.59 0.47
N ALA A 36 -24.48 -57.21 -0.80
CA ALA A 36 -25.03 -55.95 -1.31
C ALA A 36 -26.57 -56.03 -1.31
N LEU A 37 -27.22 -55.11 -0.60
CA LEU A 37 -28.66 -54.88 -0.70
C LEU A 37 -28.94 -54.12 -2.00
N SER A 38 -29.69 -54.74 -2.92
CA SER A 38 -30.18 -54.07 -4.13
C SER A 38 -31.66 -53.78 -3.97
N VAL A 39 -32.03 -52.50 -4.00
CA VAL A 39 -33.43 -52.07 -4.02
C VAL A 39 -33.63 -51.20 -5.26
N THR A 40 -34.60 -51.56 -6.09
CA THR A 40 -34.83 -50.94 -7.39
C THR A 40 -35.96 -49.90 -7.39
N GLY A 41 -36.48 -49.55 -6.20
CA GLY A 41 -37.53 -48.54 -6.02
C GLY A 41 -37.34 -47.70 -4.75
N ASP A 42 -38.27 -46.77 -4.51
CA ASP A 42 -38.25 -45.89 -3.34
C ASP A 42 -38.16 -46.71 -2.05
N SER A 43 -37.18 -46.38 -1.22
CA SER A 43 -36.92 -47.08 0.03
C SER A 43 -36.85 -46.06 1.16
N TYR A 44 -37.57 -46.34 2.24
CA TYR A 44 -37.60 -45.48 3.40
C TYR A 44 -37.10 -46.24 4.62
N MET A 45 -36.03 -45.76 5.23
CA MET A 45 -35.52 -46.26 6.50
C MET A 45 -35.92 -45.30 7.62
N GLU A 46 -36.54 -45.84 8.66
CA GLU A 46 -36.65 -45.13 9.94
C GLU A 46 -35.38 -45.36 10.74
N GLY A 47 -34.70 -44.28 11.10
CA GLY A 47 -33.48 -44.32 11.92
C GLY A 47 -32.20 -44.12 11.13
N ASN A 48 -31.09 -44.62 11.67
CA ASN A 48 -29.76 -44.39 11.13
C ASN A 48 -29.43 -45.40 10.02
N LEU A 49 -28.84 -44.91 8.94
CA LEU A 49 -28.16 -45.74 7.95
C LEU A 49 -26.66 -45.75 8.28
N ASP A 50 -26.13 -46.91 8.68
CA ASP A 50 -24.70 -47.13 8.87
C ASP A 50 -24.12 -47.84 7.64
N VAL A 51 -23.12 -47.23 7.00
CA VAL A 51 -22.47 -47.75 5.79
C VAL A 51 -20.98 -47.88 6.07
N SER A 52 -20.51 -49.11 6.23
CA SER A 52 -19.08 -49.40 6.44
C SER A 52 -18.24 -49.35 5.15
N GLY A 53 -18.85 -48.98 4.02
CA GLY A 53 -18.25 -48.95 2.68
C GLY A 53 -18.58 -47.67 1.91
N ILE A 54 -18.89 -47.80 0.62
CA ILE A 54 -19.20 -46.65 -0.25
C ILE A 54 -20.72 -46.46 -0.32
N LEU A 55 -21.18 -45.25 -0.02
CA LEU A 55 -22.52 -44.79 -0.39
C LEU A 55 -22.42 -44.08 -1.76
N SER A 56 -23.04 -44.66 -2.79
CA SER A 56 -23.16 -44.05 -4.12
C SER A 56 -24.61 -43.66 -4.36
N ALA A 57 -24.85 -42.38 -4.63
CA ALA A 57 -26.17 -41.83 -4.92
C ALA A 57 -26.02 -40.73 -5.98
N ASP A 58 -26.98 -40.64 -6.90
CA ASP A 58 -27.03 -39.55 -7.90
C ASP A 58 -27.33 -38.20 -7.23
N GLN A 59 -28.13 -38.22 -6.17
CA GLN A 59 -28.42 -37.07 -5.33
C GLN A 59 -28.42 -37.52 -3.86
N LEU A 60 -27.72 -36.75 -3.02
CA LEU A 60 -27.69 -36.96 -1.57
C LEU A 60 -28.00 -35.63 -0.90
N ASP A 61 -29.13 -35.56 -0.19
CA ASP A 61 -29.51 -34.40 0.61
C ASP A 61 -29.15 -34.66 2.07
N VAL A 62 -28.14 -33.95 2.59
CA VAL A 62 -27.67 -34.11 3.96
C VAL A 62 -27.67 -32.77 4.67
N THR A 63 -28.30 -32.72 5.84
CA THR A 63 -28.35 -31.50 6.65
C THR A 63 -27.09 -31.30 7.50
N HIS A 64 -26.41 -32.39 7.86
CA HIS A 64 -25.20 -32.36 8.67
C HIS A 64 -24.24 -33.46 8.24
N ILE A 65 -23.04 -33.09 7.82
CA ILE A 65 -21.94 -34.01 7.55
C ILE A 65 -20.78 -33.62 8.46
N SER A 66 -20.19 -34.60 9.16
CA SER A 66 -19.01 -34.42 9.99
C SER A 66 -17.95 -35.45 9.61
N TYR A 67 -16.75 -34.97 9.26
CA TYR A 67 -15.59 -35.81 8.99
C TYR A 67 -14.65 -35.72 10.21
N SER A 68 -14.51 -36.81 10.97
CA SER A 68 -13.80 -36.79 12.26
C SER A 68 -12.35 -37.29 12.22
N ALA A 69 -11.93 -37.97 11.14
CA ALA A 69 -10.62 -38.62 11.06
C ALA A 69 -9.81 -38.34 9.79
N VAL A 70 -10.45 -37.82 8.73
CA VAL A 70 -9.80 -37.52 7.44
C VAL A 70 -10.36 -36.23 6.84
N PRO A 71 -9.56 -35.44 6.11
CA PRO A 71 -10.06 -34.33 5.33
C PRO A 71 -11.11 -34.77 4.31
N LEU A 72 -12.05 -33.89 3.98
CA LEU A 72 -12.89 -34.05 2.79
C LEU A 72 -11.99 -33.95 1.55
N ASP A 73 -11.90 -35.04 0.79
CA ASP A 73 -11.21 -35.09 -0.50
C ASP A 73 -12.25 -35.25 -1.61
N VAL A 74 -12.29 -34.29 -2.55
CA VAL A 74 -13.22 -34.28 -3.69
C VAL A 74 -12.38 -34.27 -4.97
N SER A 75 -12.57 -35.28 -5.81
CA SER A 75 -11.80 -35.46 -7.05
C SER A 75 -12.17 -34.50 -8.18
N ARG A 76 -13.19 -33.67 -7.98
CA ARG A 76 -13.73 -32.68 -8.92
C ARG A 76 -14.11 -31.41 -8.15
N ASP A 77 -15.07 -30.66 -8.69
CA ASP A 77 -15.48 -29.37 -8.15
C ASP A 77 -16.37 -29.51 -6.92
N VAL A 78 -16.15 -28.61 -5.96
CA VAL A 78 -17.09 -28.32 -4.87
C VAL A 78 -17.75 -26.98 -5.19
N ILE A 79 -19.04 -27.01 -5.48
CA ILE A 79 -19.84 -25.80 -5.71
C ILE A 79 -20.64 -25.50 -4.44
N VAL A 80 -20.40 -24.34 -3.83
CA VAL A 80 -21.17 -23.84 -2.69
C VAL A 80 -22.08 -22.70 -3.18
N ASN A 81 -23.39 -22.91 -3.18
CA ASN A 81 -24.37 -21.95 -3.71
C ASN A 81 -24.76 -20.84 -2.72
N SER A 82 -24.27 -20.91 -1.48
CA SER A 82 -24.54 -19.97 -0.39
C SER A 82 -23.23 -19.64 0.33
N ASP A 83 -23.26 -19.47 1.65
CA ASP A 83 -22.08 -19.12 2.44
C ASP A 83 -21.19 -20.33 2.74
N MET A 84 -19.88 -20.13 2.63
CA MET A 84 -18.85 -21.05 3.12
C MET A 84 -18.11 -20.38 4.29
N SER A 85 -18.09 -21.01 5.46
CA SER A 85 -17.29 -20.57 6.61
C SER A 85 -16.14 -21.55 6.86
N VAL A 86 -14.90 -21.07 6.83
CA VAL A 86 -13.70 -21.87 7.09
C VAL A 86 -12.93 -21.23 8.24
N THR A 87 -12.83 -21.93 9.36
CA THR A 87 -12.16 -21.44 10.59
C THR A 87 -10.71 -21.91 10.72
N GLY A 88 -10.25 -22.76 9.79
CA GLY A 88 -8.88 -23.27 9.72
C GLY A 88 -8.03 -22.58 8.63
N LYS A 89 -6.81 -23.09 8.43
CA LYS A 89 -5.93 -22.63 7.35
C LYS A 89 -6.54 -23.00 5.99
N THR A 90 -6.79 -21.98 5.16
CA THR A 90 -7.25 -22.13 3.78
C THR A 90 -6.11 -21.84 2.81
N ASN A 91 -5.73 -22.81 1.97
CA ASN A 91 -4.83 -22.57 0.84
C ASN A 91 -5.68 -22.52 -0.43
N ILE A 92 -5.74 -21.35 -1.09
CA ILE A 92 -6.42 -21.21 -2.38
C ILE A 92 -5.33 -21.10 -3.46
N THR A 93 -5.25 -22.08 -4.36
CA THR A 93 -4.16 -22.22 -5.34
C THR A 93 -4.60 -22.03 -6.80
N ALA A 94 -5.85 -21.62 -7.03
CA ALA A 94 -6.39 -21.41 -8.38
C ALA A 94 -5.85 -20.13 -9.04
N GLN A 95 -5.63 -20.18 -10.35
CA GLN A 95 -5.10 -19.03 -11.12
C GLN A 95 -6.10 -17.86 -11.27
N ASP A 96 -7.41 -18.09 -11.11
CA ASP A 96 -8.46 -17.12 -11.49
C ASP A 96 -9.37 -16.71 -10.31
N ILE A 97 -8.80 -16.48 -9.12
CA ILE A 97 -9.58 -16.16 -7.89
C ILE A 97 -10.18 -14.74 -7.91
N TRP A 98 -9.77 -13.87 -8.85
CA TRP A 98 -9.98 -12.43 -8.71
C TRP A 98 -11.08 -11.90 -9.64
N SER A 99 -12.34 -12.15 -9.27
CA SER A 99 -13.48 -11.37 -9.77
C SER A 99 -14.47 -11.11 -8.62
N PRO A 100 -15.22 -10.01 -8.68
CA PRO A 100 -14.84 -8.68 -8.21
C PRO A 100 -14.88 -8.48 -6.68
N ALA A 101 -15.14 -9.50 -5.85
CA ALA A 101 -15.31 -9.31 -4.41
C ALA A 101 -14.79 -10.50 -3.60
N LEU A 102 -13.47 -10.66 -3.53
CA LEU A 102 -12.87 -11.46 -2.46
C LEU A 102 -12.68 -10.53 -1.24
N ASP A 103 -13.54 -10.66 -0.24
CA ASP A 103 -13.40 -9.97 1.05
C ASP A 103 -12.57 -10.86 2.01
N ILE A 104 -11.34 -10.44 2.30
CA ILE A 104 -10.42 -11.20 3.16
C ILE A 104 -10.33 -10.50 4.51
N ILE A 105 -10.95 -11.08 5.53
CA ILE A 105 -10.88 -10.59 6.91
C ILE A 105 -9.84 -11.43 7.68
N GLY A 106 -8.65 -10.87 7.93
CA GLY A 106 -7.59 -11.51 8.74
C GLY A 106 -6.17 -11.41 8.17
N GLN A 107 -5.18 -12.01 8.85
CA GLN A 107 -3.80 -12.10 8.34
C GLN A 107 -3.75 -13.09 7.16
N THR A 108 -3.49 -12.59 5.96
CA THR A 108 -3.37 -13.41 4.73
C THR A 108 -2.08 -13.06 4.01
N GLN A 109 -1.27 -14.07 3.70
CA GLN A 109 -0.14 -13.93 2.79
C GLN A 109 -0.65 -14.14 1.36
N ILE A 110 -0.77 -13.06 0.60
CA ILE A 110 -1.16 -13.11 -0.81
C ILE A 110 0.12 -13.23 -1.64
N TYR A 111 0.32 -14.40 -2.25
CA TYR A 111 1.47 -14.67 -3.12
C TYR A 111 1.02 -14.70 -4.59
N GLN A 112 1.51 -13.78 -5.42
CA GLN A 112 1.26 -13.79 -6.87
C GLN A 112 2.55 -13.59 -7.68
N PRO A 113 2.85 -14.47 -8.67
CA PRO A 113 4.02 -14.30 -9.53
C PRO A 113 3.88 -13.32 -10.70
N SER A 114 2.67 -12.92 -11.17
CA SER A 114 2.59 -12.20 -12.46
C SER A 114 1.30 -11.46 -12.88
N THR A 115 0.26 -11.27 -12.06
CA THR A 115 -0.91 -10.47 -12.49
C THR A 115 -1.31 -9.43 -11.46
N ALA A 116 -1.44 -8.18 -11.92
CA ALA A 116 -1.81 -7.04 -11.11
C ALA A 116 -3.14 -7.27 -10.38
N PHE A 117 -3.21 -6.79 -9.13
CA PHE A 117 -4.49 -6.58 -8.46
C PHE A 117 -5.40 -5.73 -9.37
N GLY A 118 -6.73 -5.93 -9.28
CA GLY A 118 -7.70 -5.11 -10.02
C GLY A 118 -7.52 -3.59 -9.78
N PRO A 119 -8.32 -2.72 -10.44
CA PRO A 119 -8.04 -1.28 -10.54
C PRO A 119 -7.95 -0.51 -9.20
N ALA A 120 -8.31 -1.11 -8.07
CA ALA A 120 -8.07 -0.55 -6.74
C ALA A 120 -7.83 -1.67 -5.72
N LEU A 121 -6.61 -1.77 -5.18
CA LEU A 121 -6.33 -2.51 -3.95
C LEU A 121 -6.55 -1.58 -2.76
N ARG A 122 -7.61 -1.80 -1.97
CA ARG A 122 -7.84 -1.06 -0.73
C ARG A 122 -7.43 -1.94 0.45
N VAL A 123 -6.31 -1.62 1.09
CA VAL A 123 -5.89 -2.31 2.32
C VAL A 123 -6.22 -1.45 3.54
N THR A 124 -7.17 -1.91 4.35
CA THR A 124 -7.53 -1.26 5.62
C THR A 124 -6.75 -1.93 6.75
N GLY A 125 -5.60 -1.37 7.13
CA GLY A 125 -4.75 -1.88 8.20
C GLY A 125 -3.25 -1.76 7.90
N ASN A 126 -2.43 -2.32 8.79
CA ASN A 126 -0.98 -2.38 8.58
C ASN A 126 -0.68 -3.34 7.44
N SER A 127 0.02 -2.85 6.42
CA SER A 127 0.41 -3.62 5.24
C SER A 127 1.93 -3.65 5.16
N ILE A 128 2.51 -4.82 4.93
CA ILE A 128 3.93 -4.98 4.63
C ILE A 128 4.01 -5.42 3.17
N PHE A 129 4.68 -4.61 2.36
CA PHE A 129 5.04 -4.97 0.99
C PHE A 129 6.53 -5.32 1.02
N ASP A 130 6.85 -6.59 0.77
CA ASP A 130 8.23 -7.06 0.69
C ASP A 130 8.73 -6.90 -0.76
N GLY A 131 9.74 -6.06 -0.97
CA GLY A 131 10.25 -5.67 -2.29
C GLY A 131 9.87 -4.25 -2.74
N ASP A 132 10.04 -3.98 -4.03
CA ASP A 132 9.77 -2.66 -4.61
C ASP A 132 8.26 -2.41 -4.71
N MET A 133 7.82 -1.25 -4.24
CA MET A 133 6.47 -0.75 -4.47
C MET A 133 6.50 0.29 -5.59
N ASP A 134 5.94 -0.05 -6.75
CA ASP A 134 5.71 0.91 -7.84
C ASP A 134 4.31 1.55 -7.71
N LEU A 135 4.28 2.87 -7.50
CA LEU A 135 3.06 3.66 -7.39
C LEU A 135 2.98 4.62 -8.57
N SER A 136 2.09 4.34 -9.52
CA SER A 136 1.82 5.21 -10.66
C SER A 136 0.86 6.38 -10.35
N GLY A 137 0.37 6.47 -9.10
CA GLY A 137 -0.58 7.49 -8.63
C GLY A 137 -0.09 8.27 -7.41
N SER A 138 -1.00 8.89 -6.67
CA SER A 138 -0.67 9.64 -5.45
C SER A 138 -0.53 8.73 -4.24
N PHE A 139 0.55 8.90 -3.48
CA PHE A 139 0.66 8.36 -2.13
C PHE A 139 0.14 9.38 -1.11
N THR A 140 -0.77 8.97 -0.22
CA THR A 140 -1.28 9.79 0.87
C THR A 140 -1.07 9.05 2.19
N GLY A 141 0.06 9.34 2.85
CA GLY A 141 0.40 8.80 4.17
C GLY A 141 0.46 9.92 5.21
N GLY A 142 0.19 9.58 6.48
CA GLY A 142 0.37 10.54 7.59
C GLY A 142 1.85 10.77 7.91
N PHE A 143 2.57 9.70 8.24
CA PHE A 143 4.01 9.69 8.45
C PHE A 143 4.66 8.73 7.45
N VAL A 144 5.74 9.17 6.81
CA VAL A 144 6.47 8.40 5.80
C VAL A 144 7.93 8.39 6.20
N GLU A 145 8.46 7.21 6.51
CA GLU A 145 9.88 7.00 6.76
C GLU A 145 10.49 6.33 5.54
N VAL A 146 11.51 6.97 4.95
CA VAL A 146 12.19 6.48 3.76
C VAL A 146 13.70 6.54 4.03
N THR A 147 14.39 5.42 3.88
CA THR A 147 15.85 5.36 4.08
C THR A 147 16.59 6.07 2.94
N GLU A 148 16.10 5.92 1.70
CA GLU A 148 16.66 6.55 0.50
C GLU A 148 15.54 7.08 -0.39
N PHE A 149 15.53 8.39 -0.63
CA PHE A 149 14.55 9.03 -1.50
C PHE A 149 15.24 9.50 -2.78
N HIS A 150 14.84 8.93 -3.93
CA HIS A 150 15.37 9.29 -5.23
C HIS A 150 14.24 9.79 -6.14
N LEU A 151 14.41 10.99 -6.69
CA LEU A 151 13.54 11.53 -7.72
C LEU A 151 14.30 11.55 -9.03
N SER A 152 13.95 10.65 -9.96
CA SER A 152 14.64 10.60 -11.25
C SER A 152 14.16 11.74 -12.16
N PRO A 153 15.05 12.28 -13.03
CA PRO A 153 14.72 13.40 -13.92
C PRO A 153 13.50 13.15 -14.82
N SER A 154 13.19 11.88 -15.10
CA SER A 154 12.06 11.48 -15.97
C SER A 154 10.67 11.75 -15.37
N GLY A 155 10.57 11.94 -14.04
CA GLY A 155 9.29 12.14 -13.36
C GLY A 155 8.91 13.59 -13.08
N LEU A 156 9.80 14.56 -13.36
CA LEU A 156 9.63 15.95 -12.90
C LEU A 156 9.89 17.01 -13.99
N THR A 157 10.04 16.64 -15.27
CA THR A 157 10.18 17.65 -16.33
C THR A 157 8.94 18.53 -16.37
N GLY A 158 9.04 19.76 -15.86
CA GLY A 158 7.96 20.75 -15.83
C GLY A 158 7.16 20.83 -14.53
N TYR A 159 7.48 20.02 -13.50
CA TYR A 159 6.83 20.11 -12.19
C TYR A 159 7.82 20.59 -11.12
N VAL A 160 7.41 21.62 -10.38
CA VAL A 160 8.12 22.11 -9.20
C VAL A 160 7.83 21.16 -8.05
N MET A 161 8.86 20.78 -7.28
CA MET A 161 8.64 20.21 -5.95
C MET A 161 8.10 21.32 -5.05
N ASP A 162 6.80 21.29 -4.76
CA ASP A 162 6.17 22.20 -3.79
C ASP A 162 6.20 21.56 -2.40
N ILE A 163 6.88 22.22 -1.46
CA ILE A 163 6.89 21.84 -0.05
C ILE A 163 6.34 23.02 0.75
N SER A 164 5.08 22.90 1.16
CA SER A 164 4.38 23.94 1.92
C SER A 164 4.71 23.95 3.43
N GLY A 165 5.62 23.08 3.88
CA GLY A 165 6.01 22.91 5.29
C GLY A 165 7.51 23.16 5.52
N SER A 166 7.95 23.03 6.77
CA SER A 166 9.38 23.11 7.11
C SER A 166 10.14 21.91 6.57
N THR A 167 11.24 22.15 5.86
CA THR A 167 12.18 21.12 5.42
C THR A 167 13.49 21.23 6.19
N LEU A 168 13.94 20.13 6.79
CA LEU A 168 15.29 20.01 7.34
C LEU A 168 16.13 19.15 6.38
N VAL A 169 17.17 19.73 5.80
CA VAL A 169 18.20 18.99 5.06
C VAL A 169 19.45 19.00 5.93
N SER A 170 19.85 17.83 6.44
CA SER A 170 21.04 17.68 7.29
C SER A 170 22.35 17.72 6.49
N GLY A 171 22.26 17.51 5.17
CA GLY A 171 23.37 17.63 4.23
C GLY A 171 23.34 18.94 3.44
N ASN A 172 24.03 18.94 2.30
CA ASN A 172 24.08 20.10 1.41
C ASN A 172 22.85 20.14 0.50
N ILE A 173 22.40 21.34 0.17
CA ILE A 173 21.46 21.58 -0.94
C ILE A 173 22.29 22.09 -2.12
N ASP A 174 22.31 21.33 -3.22
CA ASP A 174 22.90 21.78 -4.48
C ASP A 174 21.80 22.40 -5.36
N VAL A 175 21.93 23.68 -5.68
CA VAL A 175 20.96 24.42 -6.50
C VAL A 175 21.68 24.96 -7.73
N THR A 176 21.37 24.37 -8.89
CA THR A 176 21.93 24.82 -10.19
C THR A 176 21.19 26.04 -10.77
N GLY A 177 20.03 26.38 -10.20
CA GLY A 177 19.21 27.54 -10.56
C GLY A 177 19.26 28.63 -9.50
N ILE A 178 18.09 29.18 -9.17
CA ILE A 178 17.93 30.25 -8.18
C ILE A 178 17.51 29.65 -6.84
N LEU A 179 18.20 30.02 -5.76
CA LEU A 179 17.71 29.85 -4.40
C LEU A 179 17.04 31.15 -3.95
N SER A 180 15.72 31.12 -3.73
CA SER A 180 14.97 32.23 -3.14
C SER A 180 14.64 31.90 -1.69
N ALA A 181 15.16 32.67 -0.75
CA ALA A 181 14.93 32.50 0.68
C ALA A 181 14.70 33.86 1.36
N ASN A 182 13.82 33.92 2.35
CA ASN A 182 13.60 35.14 3.15
C ASN A 182 14.83 35.48 4.01
N ALA A 183 15.53 34.45 4.48
CA ALA A 183 16.79 34.57 5.22
C ALA A 183 17.71 33.43 4.77
N LEU A 184 18.96 33.77 4.51
CA LEU A 184 20.02 32.83 4.16
C LEU A 184 21.20 33.11 5.08
N ASP A 185 21.64 32.12 5.85
CA ASP A 185 22.92 32.22 6.56
C ASP A 185 24.04 31.95 5.57
N VAL A 186 24.84 32.99 5.33
CA VAL A 186 25.92 32.99 4.32
C VAL A 186 27.32 32.89 4.94
N SER A 187 27.43 32.50 6.21
CA SER A 187 28.69 32.53 6.99
C SER A 187 29.88 31.78 6.38
N GLN A 188 29.66 30.89 5.41
CA GLN A 188 30.69 30.13 4.68
C GLN A 188 30.56 30.20 3.15
N ILE A 189 29.78 31.15 2.60
CA ILE A 189 29.61 31.24 1.15
C ILE A 189 30.89 31.78 0.49
N THR A 190 31.44 30.99 -0.44
CA THR A 190 32.43 31.43 -1.42
C THR A 190 31.73 31.62 -2.76
N LEU A 191 31.58 32.87 -3.23
CA LEU A 191 30.99 33.15 -4.55
C LEU A 191 32.07 32.97 -5.63
N ALA A 192 31.96 31.89 -6.41
CA ALA A 192 32.90 31.61 -7.50
C ALA A 192 32.60 32.41 -8.80
N ALA A 193 31.41 33.01 -8.91
CA ALA A 193 31.02 33.86 -10.03
C ALA A 193 31.19 35.36 -9.68
N THR A 194 31.60 36.14 -10.68
CA THR A 194 32.24 37.47 -10.58
C THR A 194 31.40 38.63 -10.04
N ILE A 195 30.12 38.46 -9.72
CA ILE A 195 29.23 39.56 -9.30
C ILE A 195 28.27 39.10 -8.19
N LEU A 196 28.33 39.76 -7.04
CA LEU A 196 27.25 39.80 -6.04
C LEU A 196 26.44 41.08 -6.30
N ASP A 197 25.17 40.93 -6.71
CA ASP A 197 24.25 42.07 -6.86
C ASP A 197 23.40 42.21 -5.59
N VAL A 198 23.55 43.35 -4.89
CA VAL A 198 22.74 43.70 -3.72
C VAL A 198 21.96 44.96 -4.06
N SER A 199 20.64 44.83 -4.18
CA SER A 199 19.74 45.94 -4.57
C SER A 199 19.43 46.93 -3.44
N ARG A 200 19.93 46.68 -2.23
CA ARG A 200 19.74 47.48 -1.03
C ARG A 200 21.08 47.67 -0.30
N ASP A 201 21.03 47.86 1.01
CA ASP A 201 22.21 48.12 1.83
C ASP A 201 23.03 46.85 2.09
N VAL A 202 24.35 47.00 2.11
CA VAL A 202 25.29 46.00 2.63
C VAL A 202 25.79 46.48 3.98
N ASN A 203 25.50 45.73 5.05
CA ASN A 203 26.02 46.01 6.39
C ASN A 203 27.24 45.13 6.67
N ILE A 204 28.39 45.74 6.92
CA ILE A 204 29.66 45.06 7.19
C ILE A 204 30.06 45.41 8.62
N SER A 205 29.98 44.44 9.53
CA SER A 205 30.38 44.61 10.95
C SER A 205 31.88 44.39 11.20
N GLY A 206 32.59 43.83 10.21
CA GLY A 206 34.03 43.60 10.22
C GLY A 206 34.78 44.49 9.23
N THR A 207 35.87 43.96 8.67
CA THR A 207 36.68 44.67 7.69
C THR A 207 36.16 44.40 6.27
N LEU A 208 36.12 45.46 5.45
CA LEU A 208 35.99 45.35 4.00
C LEU A 208 37.40 45.42 3.38
N ASP A 209 37.87 44.32 2.79
CA ASP A 209 39.10 44.30 2.00
C ASP A 209 38.77 44.41 0.50
N ILE A 210 39.41 45.35 -0.19
CA ILE A 210 39.18 45.64 -1.60
C ILE A 210 40.54 45.62 -2.31
N GLN A 211 40.73 44.62 -3.17
CA GLN A 211 42.01 44.41 -3.86
C GLN A 211 42.22 45.37 -5.03
N GLU A 212 41.13 45.84 -5.65
CA GLU A 212 41.19 46.73 -6.81
C GLU A 212 40.64 48.11 -6.46
N SER A 213 39.36 48.38 -6.74
CA SER A 213 38.78 49.71 -6.60
C SER A 213 37.33 49.69 -6.13
N ILE A 214 36.91 50.78 -5.47
CA ILE A 214 35.50 51.08 -5.22
C ILE A 214 35.05 52.08 -6.27
N ARG A 215 33.93 51.78 -6.94
CA ARG A 215 33.22 52.75 -7.77
C ARG A 215 31.94 53.20 -7.06
N LEU A 216 31.92 54.45 -6.62
CA LEU A 216 30.72 55.08 -6.09
C LEU A 216 29.85 55.60 -7.24
N THR A 217 28.53 55.48 -7.13
CA THR A 217 27.59 56.15 -8.04
C THR A 217 27.59 57.65 -7.73
N PRO A 218 27.99 58.53 -8.68
CA PRO A 218 27.99 59.97 -8.47
C PRO A 218 26.58 60.50 -8.19
N LEU A 219 26.46 61.43 -7.25
CA LEU A 219 25.20 62.12 -6.93
C LEU A 219 25.34 63.62 -7.18
N ALA A 220 24.29 64.21 -7.78
CA ALA A 220 24.17 65.66 -7.97
C ALA A 220 23.62 66.40 -6.75
N VAL A 221 22.93 65.66 -5.88
CA VAL A 221 22.34 66.17 -4.64
C VAL A 221 22.85 65.32 -3.49
N PRO A 222 23.32 65.92 -2.38
CA PRO A 222 23.73 65.16 -1.21
C PRO A 222 22.57 64.31 -0.66
N PRO A 223 22.86 63.15 -0.03
CA PRO A 223 21.87 62.38 0.70
C PRO A 223 21.05 63.25 1.68
N GLY A 224 19.72 63.10 1.67
CA GLY A 224 18.80 63.96 2.43
C GLY A 224 18.77 63.70 3.94
N SER A 225 19.22 62.52 4.39
CA SER A 225 19.29 62.13 5.80
C SER A 225 20.66 61.55 6.12
N PRO A 226 21.73 62.38 6.13
CA PRO A 226 23.08 61.88 6.33
C PRO A 226 23.34 61.48 7.78
N VAL A 227 24.16 60.45 7.96
CA VAL A 227 24.70 60.01 9.25
C VAL A 227 26.19 60.30 9.26
N GLU A 228 26.77 60.58 10.43
CA GLU A 228 28.21 60.81 10.56
C GLU A 228 29.02 59.64 9.96
N GLY A 229 30.05 59.98 9.18
CA GLY A 229 30.88 59.02 8.45
C GLY A 229 30.31 58.60 7.08
N MET A 230 29.07 58.98 6.73
CA MET A 230 28.52 58.71 5.40
C MET A 230 29.36 59.42 4.32
N MET A 231 29.68 58.69 3.24
CA MET A 231 30.46 59.20 2.10
C MET A 231 29.65 59.14 0.81
N TYR A 232 29.83 60.12 -0.08
CA TYR A 232 29.35 60.03 -1.46
C TYR A 232 30.27 60.81 -2.41
N TYR A 233 30.19 60.51 -3.71
CA TYR A 233 30.91 61.26 -4.73
C TYR A 233 29.99 62.33 -5.35
N ASP A 234 30.36 63.59 -5.19
CA ASP A 234 29.60 64.73 -5.72
C ASP A 234 30.00 65.01 -7.17
N VAL A 235 29.04 64.88 -8.10
CA VAL A 235 29.27 65.09 -9.54
C VAL A 235 29.45 66.57 -9.91
N THR A 236 28.98 67.50 -9.08
CA THR A 236 29.09 68.95 -9.34
C THR A 236 30.48 69.45 -9.02
N SER A 237 31.03 69.01 -7.89
CA SER A 237 32.36 69.40 -7.43
C SER A 237 33.47 68.42 -7.82
N HIS A 238 33.12 67.24 -8.35
CA HIS A 238 34.02 66.14 -8.66
C HIS A 238 34.86 65.67 -7.46
N LYS A 239 34.28 65.69 -6.25
CA LYS A 239 34.96 65.38 -5.00
C LYS A 239 34.27 64.28 -4.22
N LEU A 240 35.06 63.50 -3.49
CA LEU A 240 34.55 62.65 -2.42
C LEU A 240 34.16 63.55 -1.23
N ARG A 241 32.97 63.33 -0.69
CA ARG A 241 32.41 64.10 0.42
C ARG A 241 32.14 63.18 1.60
N VAL A 242 32.39 63.65 2.82
CA VAL A 242 32.06 62.93 4.07
C VAL A 242 31.21 63.82 4.99
N TYR A 243 30.20 63.25 5.64
CA TYR A 243 29.38 63.96 6.61
C TYR A 243 30.00 63.83 8.02
N ASN A 244 30.26 64.96 8.69
CA ASN A 244 30.91 64.99 10.01
C ASN A 244 29.93 65.14 11.19
N GLY A 245 28.64 64.83 10.98
CA GLY A 245 27.59 65.05 11.98
C GLY A 245 26.92 66.44 11.90
N THR A 246 27.59 67.44 11.32
CA THR A 246 27.07 68.82 11.20
C THR A 246 26.98 69.34 9.76
N GLY A 247 27.80 68.81 8.85
CA GLY A 247 27.83 69.22 7.45
C GLY A 247 28.73 68.36 6.59
N TRP A 248 28.62 68.52 5.27
CA TRP A 248 29.43 67.82 4.28
C TRP A 248 30.80 68.47 4.08
N GLN A 249 31.86 67.68 4.24
CA GLN A 249 33.26 68.09 4.08
C GLN A 249 33.87 67.47 2.81
N ASN A 250 34.86 68.15 2.23
CA ASN A 250 35.67 67.57 1.16
C ASN A 250 36.66 66.59 1.76
N CYS A 251 36.65 65.35 1.28
CA CYS A 251 37.80 64.48 1.40
C CYS A 251 38.71 64.88 0.24
N PHE A 252 39.88 65.45 0.54
CA PHE A 252 40.93 65.89 -0.40
C PHE A 252 40.57 67.03 -1.39
#